data_AF-A0A7I0JVI9-F1
#
_entry.id   AF-A0A7I0JVI9-F1
#
_cell.length_a   1.000
_cell.length_b   1.000
_cell.length_c   1.000
_cell.angle_alpha   90.00
_cell.angle_beta   90.00
_cell.angle_gamma   90.00
#
_symmetry.space_group_name_H-M   'P 1'
#
loop_
_entity.id
_entity.type
_entity.pdbx_description
1 polymer ?
#
loop_
_entity_poly.entity_id
_entity_poly.type
_entity_poly.pdbx_seq_one_letter_code
_entity_poly.pdbx_strand_id
1 'polypeptide(L)'
;MRTLVRTNLHYWLGAGLLFAALPLAPAWAEESCGLCAKQIVTNSELAGCFLDQYDQIAKTGNEAVVVDLSDCASRGVVEALPSPNKAPAEPDVQFMVSRPQLDCLKRKLEAPGIVLDPTATIDLDSCR
;
A
#
# COMPACT_ATOMS: atom_id res chain seq x y z
N MET A 1 -15.11 41.48 74.90
CA MET A 1 -16.45 42.04 74.65
C MET A 1 -16.91 41.61 73.27
N ARG A 2 -18.19 41.28 73.15
CA ARG A 2 -18.84 40.64 72.00
C ARG A 2 -18.94 41.59 70.80
N THR A 3 -18.67 41.11 69.60
CA THR A 3 -19.38 41.54 68.39
C THR A 3 -19.60 40.34 67.48
N LEU A 4 -20.88 40.03 67.32
CA LEU A 4 -21.44 38.99 66.46
C LEU A 4 -22.12 39.76 65.33
N VAL A 5 -21.67 39.61 64.09
CA VAL A 5 -22.30 40.23 62.91
C VAL A 5 -22.52 39.17 61.83
N ARG A 6 -23.76 38.68 61.82
CA ARG A 6 -24.70 38.51 60.70
C ARG A 6 -24.13 38.15 59.30
N THR A 7 -24.30 36.88 58.96
CA THR A 7 -24.78 36.32 57.68
C THR A 7 -24.62 37.14 56.38
N ASN A 8 -23.89 36.56 55.42
CA ASN A 8 -24.34 36.50 54.03
C ASN A 8 -23.94 35.17 53.38
N LEU A 9 -24.97 34.36 53.13
CA LEU A 9 -24.95 33.13 52.35
C LEU A 9 -24.85 33.53 50.88
N HIS A 10 -23.69 33.35 50.26
CA HIS A 10 -23.57 33.37 48.81
C HIS A 10 -22.95 32.06 48.32
N TYR A 11 -23.85 31.12 48.01
CA TYR A 11 -23.60 30.03 47.10
C TYR A 11 -23.08 30.62 45.78
N TRP A 12 -21.80 30.40 45.48
CA TRP A 12 -21.29 30.49 44.12
C TRP A 12 -20.89 29.09 43.66
N LEU A 13 -21.85 28.46 43.00
CA LEU A 13 -21.64 27.36 42.08
C LEU A 13 -20.89 27.89 40.85
N GLY A 14 -19.85 27.18 40.42
CA GLY A 14 -19.48 27.14 39.01
C GLY A 14 -18.06 27.58 38.69
N ALA A 15 -17.19 26.59 38.49
CA ALA A 15 -16.31 26.50 37.33
C ALA A 15 -15.67 25.10 37.32
N GLY A 16 -16.44 24.10 36.92
CA GLY A 16 -15.90 22.76 36.66
C GLY A 16 -14.99 22.82 35.44
N LEU A 17 -13.70 22.60 35.64
CA LEU A 17 -12.73 22.33 34.58
C LEU A 17 -13.07 21.00 33.91
N LEU A 18 -13.88 21.03 32.86
CA LEU A 18 -14.01 19.91 31.93
C LEU A 18 -12.84 19.95 30.95
N PHE A 19 -11.73 19.31 31.32
CA PHE A 19 -10.72 18.88 30.36
C PHE A 19 -11.34 17.79 29.49
N ALA A 20 -11.96 18.19 28.38
CA ALA A 20 -12.35 17.27 27.33
C ALA A 20 -11.07 16.70 26.72
N ALA A 21 -10.73 15.46 27.07
CA ALA A 21 -9.74 14.68 26.36
C ALA A 21 -10.28 14.43 24.95
N LEU A 22 -9.88 15.26 23.98
CA LEU A 22 -10.09 14.95 22.58
C LEU A 22 -9.20 13.74 22.26
N PRO A 23 -9.76 12.60 21.82
CA PRO A 23 -8.95 11.57 21.22
C PRO A 23 -8.39 12.14 19.92
N LEU A 24 -7.10 12.44 19.92
CA LEU A 24 -6.32 12.56 18.68
C LEU A 24 -6.31 11.16 18.07
N ALA A 25 -7.34 10.84 17.29
CA ALA A 25 -7.26 9.69 16.40
C ALA A 25 -6.06 9.93 15.48
N PRO A 26 -5.13 8.98 15.35
CA PRO A 26 -4.14 9.06 14.29
C PRO A 26 -4.93 9.04 12.99
N ALA A 27 -5.04 10.19 12.33
CA ALA A 27 -5.37 10.23 10.93
C ALA A 27 -4.17 9.58 10.22
N TRP A 28 -4.20 8.27 10.07
CA TRP A 28 -3.45 7.61 9.01
C TRP A 28 -4.09 8.10 7.72
N ALA A 29 -3.65 9.29 7.27
CA ALA A 29 -3.81 9.67 5.89
C ALA A 29 -2.90 8.72 5.12
N GLU A 30 -3.40 7.51 4.84
CA GLU A 30 -2.86 6.71 3.76
C GLU A 30 -3.05 7.57 2.52
N GLU A 31 -1.99 8.24 2.10
CA GLU A 31 -1.95 8.97 0.84
C GLU A 31 -2.26 7.95 -0.24
N SER A 32 -3.53 7.92 -0.63
CA SER A 32 -4.04 6.99 -1.61
C SER A 32 -3.27 7.26 -2.90
N CYS A 33 -2.42 6.31 -3.28
CA CYS A 33 -1.69 6.42 -4.53
C CYS A 33 -2.68 6.31 -5.69
N GLY A 34 -3.15 7.47 -6.18
CA GLY A 34 -4.17 7.57 -7.22
C GLY A 34 -3.69 7.09 -8.59
N LEU A 35 -2.37 6.99 -8.77
CA LEU A 35 -1.70 6.52 -9.99
C LEU A 35 -1.17 5.08 -9.86
N CYS A 36 -1.28 4.46 -8.68
CA CYS A 36 -0.76 3.11 -8.49
C CYS A 36 -1.62 2.08 -9.21
N ALA A 37 -0.96 1.05 -9.71
CA ALA A 37 -1.58 -0.07 -10.37
C ALA A 37 -2.57 -0.76 -9.41
N LYS A 38 -3.77 -1.03 -9.93
CA LYS A 38 -4.76 -1.87 -9.26
C LYS A 38 -4.53 -3.35 -9.53
N GLN A 39 -3.89 -3.66 -10.65
CA GLN A 39 -3.54 -5.00 -11.06
C GLN A 39 -2.29 -4.90 -11.93
N ILE A 40 -1.51 -5.98 -11.97
CA ILE A 40 -0.41 -6.16 -12.91
C ILE A 40 -0.54 -7.50 -13.61
N VAL A 41 -0.05 -7.59 -14.84
CA VAL A 41 0.18 -8.83 -15.57
C VAL A 41 1.66 -9.16 -15.43
N THR A 42 1.99 -10.38 -15.01
CA THR A 42 3.37 -10.83 -14.85
C THR A 42 3.53 -12.26 -15.32
N ASN A 43 4.77 -12.76 -15.38
CA ASN A 43 5.10 -14.15 -15.68
C ASN A 43 6.21 -14.63 -14.74
N SER A 44 6.66 -15.88 -14.88
CA SER A 44 7.71 -16.43 -14.01
C SER A 44 9.04 -15.66 -14.10
N GLU A 45 9.41 -15.15 -15.27
CA GLU A 45 10.65 -14.37 -15.47
C GLU A 45 10.60 -13.02 -14.73
N LEU A 46 9.55 -12.23 -14.96
CA LEU A 46 9.41 -10.93 -14.31
C LEU A 46 9.16 -11.05 -12.81
N ALA A 47 8.41 -12.07 -12.37
CA ALA A 47 8.20 -12.33 -10.95
C ALA A 47 9.49 -12.70 -10.23
N GLY A 48 10.32 -13.57 -10.83
CA GLY A 48 11.63 -13.91 -10.29
C GLY A 48 12.52 -12.66 -10.19
N CYS A 49 12.59 -11.88 -11.26
CA CYS A 49 13.41 -10.67 -11.28
C CYS A 49 12.95 -9.61 -10.26
N PHE A 50 11.63 -9.43 -10.10
CA PHE A 50 11.07 -8.56 -9.07
C PHE A 50 11.51 -9.01 -7.67
N LEU A 51 11.45 -10.30 -7.37
CA LEU A 51 11.86 -10.84 -6.07
C LEU A 51 13.36 -10.65 -5.83
N ASP A 52 14.20 -10.84 -6.85
CA ASP A 52 15.65 -10.61 -6.76
C ASP A 52 16.00 -9.14 -6.53
N GLN A 53 15.26 -8.21 -7.14
CA GLN A 53 15.48 -6.77 -7.01
C GLN A 53 14.73 -6.13 -5.84
N TYR A 54 13.90 -6.90 -5.13
CA TYR A 54 12.98 -6.39 -4.11
C TYR A 54 13.66 -5.49 -3.09
N ASP A 55 14.78 -5.93 -2.52
CA ASP A 55 15.50 -5.18 -1.49
C ASP A 55 16.01 -3.83 -1.99
N GLN A 56 16.30 -3.70 -3.27
CA GLN A 56 16.74 -2.44 -3.88
C GLN A 56 15.55 -1.51 -4.11
N ILE A 57 14.46 -2.06 -4.65
CA ILE A 57 13.20 -1.34 -4.87
C ILE A 57 12.65 -0.82 -3.52
N ALA A 58 12.65 -1.68 -2.49
CA ALA A 58 12.15 -1.39 -1.15
C ALA A 58 12.97 -0.34 -0.39
N LYS A 59 14.23 -0.08 -0.76
CA LYS A 59 15.02 1.00 -0.14
C LYS A 59 14.57 2.40 -0.57
N THR A 60 13.80 2.51 -1.64
CA THR A 60 13.27 3.78 -2.12
C THR A 60 12.21 4.31 -1.13
N GLY A 61 12.54 5.31 -0.32
CA GLY A 61 11.70 5.79 0.79
C GLY A 61 10.45 6.61 0.42
N ASN A 62 9.93 6.47 -0.81
CA ASN A 62 8.78 7.24 -1.31
C ASN A 62 7.46 6.52 -1.02
N GLU A 63 6.34 7.25 -0.86
CA GLU A 63 5.01 6.62 -0.71
C GLU A 63 4.58 5.84 -1.95
N ALA A 64 4.99 6.32 -3.13
CA ALA A 64 4.82 5.65 -4.42
C ALA A 64 6.16 5.14 -4.93
N VAL A 65 6.20 3.86 -5.26
CA VAL A 65 7.38 3.14 -5.73
C VAL A 65 7.19 2.80 -7.20
N VAL A 66 8.09 3.28 -8.04
CA VAL A 66 8.18 2.84 -9.44
C VAL A 66 8.94 1.53 -9.47
N VAL A 67 8.32 0.50 -10.03
CA VAL A 67 8.94 -0.77 -10.32
C VAL A 67 9.25 -0.78 -11.80
N ASP A 68 10.54 -0.90 -12.15
CA ASP A 68 11.00 -1.08 -13.51
C ASP A 68 11.72 -2.43 -13.62
N LEU A 69 11.16 -3.29 -14.47
CA LEU A 69 11.65 -4.63 -14.80
C LEU A 69 12.02 -4.69 -16.29
N SER A 70 12.27 -3.55 -16.94
CA SER A 70 12.57 -3.48 -18.38
C SER A 70 13.85 -4.23 -18.72
N ASP A 71 14.82 -4.23 -17.80
CA ASP A 71 16.06 -5.02 -17.91
C ASP A 71 15.87 -6.52 -17.64
N CYS A 72 14.73 -6.91 -17.04
CA CYS A 72 14.38 -8.30 -16.75
C CYS A 72 13.67 -8.99 -17.90
N ALA A 73 12.98 -8.22 -18.76
CA ALA A 73 12.31 -8.76 -19.92
C ALA A 73 13.38 -9.28 -20.90
N SER A 74 13.54 -10.61 -20.96
CA SER A 74 14.43 -11.26 -21.92
C SER A 74 14.09 -10.77 -23.33
N ARG A 75 15.05 -10.10 -24.00
CA ARG A 75 14.95 -9.65 -25.42
C ARG A 75 14.81 -10.78 -26.45
N GLY A 76 14.48 -12.00 -25.99
CA GLY A 76 14.47 -13.23 -26.75
C GLY A 76 13.16 -14.01 -26.61
N VAL A 77 12.04 -13.34 -26.34
CA VAL A 77 10.74 -13.95 -26.62
C VAL A 77 10.65 -14.06 -28.13
N VAL A 78 10.99 -15.25 -28.65
CA VAL A 78 10.50 -15.69 -29.95
C VAL A 78 9.01 -15.40 -29.92
N GLU A 79 8.52 -14.47 -30.76
CA GLU A 79 7.10 -14.21 -30.91
C GLU A 79 6.41 -15.57 -30.90
N ALA A 80 5.67 -15.87 -29.82
CA ALA A 80 4.96 -17.13 -29.74
C ALA A 80 4.06 -17.14 -30.97
N LEU A 81 4.38 -18.03 -31.91
CA LEU A 81 3.64 -18.17 -33.17
C LEU A 81 2.15 -18.04 -32.83
N PRO A 82 1.42 -17.10 -33.47
CA PRO A 82 0.10 -16.71 -33.02
C PRO A 82 -0.75 -17.97 -32.87
N SER A 83 -1.02 -18.35 -31.62
CA SER A 83 -1.93 -19.44 -31.36
C SER A 83 -3.30 -18.97 -31.85
N PRO A 84 -4.02 -19.77 -32.66
CA PRO A 84 -5.26 -19.34 -33.32
C PRO A 84 -6.35 -18.93 -32.31
N ASN A 85 -6.17 -19.21 -31.02
CA ASN A 85 -6.97 -18.69 -29.93
C ASN A 85 -6.10 -17.85 -28.98
N LYS A 86 -6.09 -16.53 -29.22
CA LYS A 86 -5.70 -15.43 -28.32
C LYS A 86 -4.25 -15.47 -27.80
N ALA A 87 -3.46 -14.47 -28.20
CA ALA A 87 -2.16 -14.22 -27.60
C ALA A 87 -2.29 -14.02 -26.07
N PRO A 88 -1.34 -14.54 -25.26
CA PRO A 88 -1.22 -14.19 -23.85
C PRO A 88 -1.19 -12.66 -23.68
N ALA A 89 -1.72 -12.16 -22.56
CA ALA A 89 -1.63 -10.73 -22.27
C ALA A 89 -0.15 -10.34 -22.14
N GLU A 90 0.24 -9.15 -22.60
CA GLU A 90 1.63 -8.72 -22.44
C GLU A 90 1.92 -8.43 -20.95
N PRO A 91 3.04 -8.92 -20.42
CA PRO A 91 3.39 -8.68 -19.03
C PRO A 91 3.87 -7.24 -18.81
N ASP A 92 3.49 -6.67 -17.67
CA ASP A 92 3.80 -5.29 -17.28
C ASP A 92 5.25 -5.19 -16.81
N VAL A 93 6.09 -4.52 -17.60
CA VAL A 93 7.51 -4.29 -17.27
C VAL A 93 7.73 -3.06 -16.41
N GLN A 94 6.81 -2.10 -16.38
CA GLN A 94 6.94 -0.89 -15.60
C GLN A 94 5.59 -0.49 -15.01
N PHE A 95 5.55 -0.25 -13.70
CA PHE A 95 4.33 0.12 -13.00
C PHE A 95 4.63 0.84 -11.67
N MET A 96 3.63 1.55 -11.14
CA MET A 96 3.73 2.21 -9.83
C MET A 96 2.92 1.45 -8.78
N VAL A 97 3.46 1.27 -7.59
CA VAL A 97 2.78 0.67 -6.43
C VAL A 97 3.02 1.48 -5.18
N SER A 98 2.09 1.44 -4.23
CA SER A 98 2.35 1.96 -2.90
C SER A 98 3.24 1.00 -2.12
N ARG A 99 3.79 1.45 -1.00
CA ARG A 99 4.57 0.59 -0.08
C ARG A 99 3.81 -0.66 0.38
N PRO A 100 2.55 -0.58 0.88
CA PRO A 100 1.82 -1.79 1.27
C PRO A 100 1.52 -2.71 0.07
N GLN A 101 1.29 -2.14 -1.12
CA GLN A 101 1.14 -2.93 -2.34
C GLN A 101 2.43 -3.65 -2.75
N LEU A 102 3.60 -3.03 -2.56
CA LEU A 102 4.91 -3.62 -2.84
C LEU A 102 5.15 -4.86 -1.96
N ASP A 103 4.97 -4.74 -0.64
CA ASP A 103 5.11 -5.86 0.30
C ASP A 103 4.05 -6.95 0.05
N CYS A 104 2.84 -6.56 -0.35
CA CYS A 104 1.77 -7.50 -0.70
C CYS A 104 2.10 -8.28 -1.98
N LEU A 105 2.60 -7.60 -3.02
CA LEU A 105 3.00 -8.23 -4.27
C LEU A 105 4.08 -9.29 -4.01
N LYS A 106 5.12 -8.94 -3.25
CA LYS A 106 6.16 -9.91 -2.82
C LYS A 106 5.54 -11.16 -2.19
N ARG A 107 4.67 -11.00 -1.20
CA ARG A 107 4.00 -12.11 -0.52
C ARG A 107 3.14 -12.96 -1.46
N LYS A 108 2.44 -12.35 -2.41
CA LYS A 108 1.63 -13.07 -3.41
C LYS A 108 2.50 -13.90 -4.34
N LEU A 109 3.66 -13.38 -4.74
CA LEU A 109 4.59 -14.10 -5.62
C LEU A 109 5.36 -15.22 -4.91
N GLU A 110 5.64 -15.07 -3.62
CA GLU A 110 6.26 -16.12 -2.79
C GLU A 110 5.27 -17.23 -2.37
N ALA A 111 3.97 -17.03 -2.59
CA ALA A 111 2.96 -17.99 -2.19
C ALA A 111 3.06 -19.29 -3.01
N PRO A 112 3.03 -20.47 -2.36
CA PRO A 112 3.09 -21.74 -3.08
C PRO A 112 1.83 -21.94 -3.92
N GLY A 113 2.00 -22.50 -5.12
CA GLY A 113 0.90 -22.88 -6.01
C GLY A 113 0.37 -21.78 -6.93
N ILE A 114 1.03 -20.62 -7.00
CA ILE A 114 0.75 -19.62 -8.01
C ILE A 114 1.21 -20.09 -9.39
N VAL A 115 0.33 -19.98 -10.40
CA VAL A 115 0.65 -20.29 -11.80
C VAL A 115 0.87 -18.98 -12.51
N LEU A 116 2.12 -18.71 -12.91
CA LEU A 116 2.54 -17.45 -13.52
C LEU A 116 2.66 -17.53 -15.04
N ASP A 117 2.87 -18.72 -15.60
CA ASP A 117 3.09 -18.89 -17.04
C ASP A 117 1.82 -19.30 -17.80
N PRO A 118 1.61 -18.79 -19.04
CA PRO A 118 2.49 -17.86 -19.77
C PRO A 118 2.43 -16.43 -19.23
N THR A 119 1.31 -16.06 -18.58
CA THR A 119 1.12 -14.82 -17.83
C THR A 119 0.02 -14.99 -16.79
N ALA A 120 0.11 -14.26 -15.67
CA ALA A 120 -0.90 -14.16 -14.64
C ALA A 120 -1.22 -12.71 -14.30
N THR A 121 -2.50 -12.43 -14.02
CA THR A 121 -2.92 -11.12 -13.49
C THR A 121 -2.96 -11.18 -11.96
N ILE A 122 -2.21 -10.30 -11.32
CA ILE A 122 -2.16 -10.14 -9.86
C ILE A 122 -2.96 -8.91 -9.50
N ASP A 123 -4.01 -9.09 -8.71
CA ASP A 123 -4.76 -7.98 -8.12
C ASP A 123 -3.95 -7.31 -6.99
N LEU A 124 -3.82 -5.99 -7.03
CA LEU A 124 -3.16 -5.15 -6.02
C LEU A 124 -4.15 -4.23 -5.31
N ASP A 125 -5.41 -4.15 -5.74
CA ASP A 125 -6.44 -3.36 -5.05
C ASP A 125 -6.77 -4.00 -3.69
N SER A 126 -6.72 -5.34 -3.58
CA SER A 126 -6.78 -6.09 -2.31
C SER A 126 -5.58 -5.88 -1.37
N CYS A 127 -4.58 -5.11 -1.79
CA CYS A 127 -3.35 -4.84 -1.04
C CYS A 127 -3.27 -3.39 -0.53
N ARG A 128 -4.37 -2.63 -0.61
CA ARG A 128 -4.50 -1.30 0.00
C ARG A 128 -4.66 -1.40 1.50
#